data_AF-A0A930F628-F1
#
_entry.id   AF-A0A930F628-F1
#
_cell.length_a   1.000
_cell.length_b   1.000
_cell.length_c   1.000
_cell.angle_alpha   90.00
_cell.angle_beta   90.00
_cell.angle_gamma   90.00
#
_symmetry.space_group_name_H-M   'P 1'
#
loop_
_entity.id
_entity.type
_entity.pdbx_description
1 polymer ?
#
loop_
_entity_poly.entity_id
_entity_poly.type
_entity_poly.pdbx_seq_one_letter_code
_entity_poly.pdbx_strand_id
1 'polypeptide(L)'
;MRKLGVSIYPEKSTVEEIFAYLKEMREIGATRIFSCLLSVNKPAKEVKEDFTKIHDYAKELSYEIILDVNPSVFKELGVSYTDLKFFHDIHADGIRMDGGFTGFEEALMTYNPYGLKVEINMSSRTHTIDTIMDYKPNRYQLCACHNFYPHDHSGLELDYFLKSSEKFRKYGLRTAAFIGSLEKGAFGPWPTTDGLCTLEMHRHMPIDIQLKHIVATDLIDDIIIANCFPSQEEKEALRNVHLDVVNFKVTLEPNIPETEKKIVLQELHFSRGDLNPCMIRSSKSRTTYRGHQFDIFNAPEKIHRGDILIDSSLYGTYAGELQIALVDMDNDGRTNVVGHVRDKELFIADGLKPWQKFRFTLE
;
A
#
# COMPACT_ATOMS: atom_id res chain seq x y z
N MET A 1 -8.01 7.46 6.57
CA MET A 1 -6.72 7.79 5.93
C MET A 1 -5.93 6.51 5.84
N ARG A 2 -5.17 6.29 4.76
CA ARG A 2 -4.38 5.06 4.61
C ARG A 2 -3.34 4.94 5.71
N LYS A 3 -2.98 3.71 6.08
CA LYS A 3 -1.93 3.44 7.05
C LYS A 3 -0.83 2.58 6.44
N LEU A 4 0.40 2.88 6.82
CA LEU A 4 1.50 1.94 6.69
C LEU A 4 1.49 1.01 7.92
N GLY A 5 1.68 -0.28 7.67
CA GLY A 5 1.83 -1.29 8.71
C GLY A 5 3.07 -2.15 8.50
N VAL A 6 3.39 -2.92 9.53
CA VAL A 6 4.54 -3.83 9.55
C VAL A 6 4.13 -5.18 10.12
N SER A 7 4.75 -6.24 9.62
CA SER A 7 4.67 -7.54 10.27
C SER A 7 5.67 -7.66 11.41
N ILE A 8 5.40 -8.57 12.36
CA ILE A 8 6.40 -9.09 13.31
C ILE A 8 6.24 -10.60 13.47
N TYR A 9 7.35 -11.28 13.73
CA TYR A 9 7.40 -12.73 13.97
C TYR A 9 8.16 -13.02 15.27
N PRO A 10 7.50 -12.91 16.45
CA PRO A 10 8.15 -13.03 17.75
C PRO A 10 8.92 -14.34 17.97
N GLU A 11 8.53 -15.43 17.30
CA GLU A 11 9.21 -16.71 17.40
C GLU A 11 10.57 -16.76 16.66
N LYS A 12 10.86 -15.77 15.81
CA LYS A 12 12.05 -15.74 14.94
C LYS A 12 13.00 -14.57 15.21
N SER A 13 12.69 -13.73 16.20
CA SER A 13 13.50 -12.56 16.54
C SER A 13 13.46 -12.29 18.04
N THR A 14 14.45 -11.58 18.53
CA THR A 14 14.49 -11.14 19.93
C THR A 14 13.52 -10.00 20.19
N VAL A 15 13.11 -9.84 21.45
CA VAL A 15 12.24 -8.74 21.86
C VAL A 15 12.91 -7.39 21.59
N GLU A 16 14.22 -7.32 21.81
CA GLU A 16 15.02 -6.11 21.62
C GLU A 16 15.08 -5.67 20.15
N GLU A 17 15.27 -6.62 19.22
CA GLU A 17 15.22 -6.34 17.78
C GLU A 17 13.84 -5.88 17.34
N ILE A 18 12.77 -6.53 17.83
CA ILE A 18 11.39 -6.13 17.54
C ILE A 18 11.13 -4.71 18.05
N PHE A 19 11.60 -4.36 19.24
CA PHE A 19 11.40 -3.02 19.80
C PHE A 19 12.11 -1.96 18.97
N ALA A 20 13.38 -2.20 18.62
CA ALA A 20 14.13 -1.31 17.75
C ALA A 20 13.43 -1.11 16.40
N TYR A 21 12.96 -2.21 15.79
CA TYR A 21 12.24 -2.17 14.53
C TYR A 21 10.93 -1.39 14.61
N LEU A 22 10.09 -1.65 15.61
CA LEU A 22 8.81 -0.96 15.78
C LEU A 22 9.00 0.53 16.02
N LYS A 23 10.01 0.91 16.80
CA LYS A 23 10.36 2.33 17.03
C LYS A 23 10.76 3.01 15.75
N GLU A 24 11.66 2.41 14.98
CA GLU A 24 12.14 3.00 13.73
C GLU A 24 11.02 3.13 12.69
N MET A 25 10.22 2.08 12.50
CA MET A 25 9.09 2.10 11.57
C MET A 25 8.02 3.11 12.01
N ARG A 26 7.92 3.40 13.31
CA ARG A 26 7.01 4.42 13.82
C ARG A 26 7.41 5.82 13.36
N GLU A 27 8.71 6.10 13.30
CA GLU A 27 9.26 7.36 12.77
C GLU A 27 9.01 7.53 11.26
N ILE A 28 8.89 6.42 10.52
CA ILE A 28 8.48 6.40 9.10
C ILE A 28 6.97 6.64 8.96
N GLY A 29 6.21 6.53 10.05
CA GLY A 29 4.76 6.74 10.08
C GLY A 29 3.93 5.45 10.11
N ALA A 30 4.56 4.29 10.31
CA ALA A 30 3.81 3.05 10.52
C ALA A 30 2.94 3.15 11.79
N THR A 31 1.74 2.60 11.70
CA THR A 31 0.70 2.70 12.75
C THR A 31 -0.07 1.39 12.94
N ARG A 32 0.23 0.36 12.16
CA ARG A 32 -0.43 -0.95 12.24
C ARG A 32 0.60 -2.07 12.30
N ILE A 33 0.33 -3.08 13.12
CA ILE A 33 1.10 -4.32 13.23
C ILE A 33 0.22 -5.47 12.77
N PHE A 34 0.80 -6.31 11.93
CA PHE A 34 0.36 -7.68 11.70
C PHE A 34 1.30 -8.60 12.50
N SER A 35 0.79 -9.41 13.40
CA SER A 35 1.62 -10.32 14.20
C SER A 35 1.14 -11.74 14.03
N CYS A 36 2.08 -12.65 13.77
CA CYS A 36 1.76 -14.03 13.46
C CYS A 36 1.81 -14.89 14.73
N LEU A 37 0.72 -15.59 15.02
CA LEU A 37 0.62 -16.58 16.08
C LEU A 37 0.23 -17.93 15.44
N LEU A 38 1.17 -18.52 14.70
CA LEU A 38 0.93 -19.70 13.88
C LEU A 38 1.21 -21.02 14.59
N SER A 39 2.12 -21.04 15.57
CA SER A 39 2.46 -22.26 16.31
C SER A 39 2.77 -21.98 17.76
N VAL A 40 2.05 -22.65 18.66
CA VAL A 40 2.32 -22.55 20.10
C VAL A 40 3.16 -23.76 20.52
N ASN A 41 4.49 -23.62 20.39
CA ASN A 41 5.44 -24.64 20.87
C ASN A 41 5.83 -24.45 22.34
N LYS A 42 5.29 -23.40 22.98
CA LYS A 42 5.51 -23.04 24.38
C LYS A 42 4.20 -23.16 25.18
N PRO A 43 4.24 -23.30 26.51
CA PRO A 43 3.05 -23.19 27.34
C PRO A 43 2.30 -21.87 27.09
N ALA A 44 0.96 -21.91 27.09
CA ALA A 44 0.12 -20.75 26.83
C ALA A 44 0.43 -19.53 27.73
N LYS A 45 0.90 -19.76 28.96
CA LYS A 45 1.31 -18.70 29.88
C LYS A 45 2.54 -17.95 29.39
N GLU A 46 3.56 -18.66 28.88
CA GLU A 46 4.78 -18.04 28.35
C GLU A 46 4.48 -17.26 27.07
N VAL A 47 3.65 -17.81 26.19
CA VAL A 47 3.16 -17.09 25.00
C VAL A 47 2.44 -15.81 25.39
N LYS A 48 1.58 -15.87 26.42
CA LYS A 48 0.87 -14.70 26.92
C LYS A 48 1.85 -13.63 27.41
N GLU A 49 2.86 -13.99 28.19
CA GLU A 49 3.87 -13.07 28.72
C GLU A 49 4.71 -12.43 27.59
N ASP A 50 5.22 -13.25 26.66
CA ASP A 50 6.03 -12.79 25.53
C ASP A 50 5.26 -11.79 24.65
N PHE A 51 4.03 -12.14 24.26
CA PHE A 51 3.20 -11.26 23.41
C PHE A 51 2.72 -10.02 24.16
N THR A 52 2.35 -10.13 25.44
CA THR A 52 1.93 -8.95 26.23
C THR A 52 3.05 -7.92 26.30
N LYS A 53 4.29 -8.35 26.58
CA LYS A 53 5.46 -7.45 26.62
C LYS A 53 5.66 -6.70 25.30
N ILE A 54 5.52 -7.40 24.17
CA ILE A 54 5.66 -6.80 22.84
C ILE A 54 4.51 -5.84 22.53
N HIS A 55 3.29 -6.25 22.87
CA HIS A 55 2.11 -5.43 22.61
C HIS A 55 2.09 -4.17 23.47
N ASP A 56 2.47 -4.24 24.75
CA ASP A 56 2.58 -3.06 25.63
C ASP A 56 3.49 -2.00 25.02
N TYR A 57 4.68 -2.42 24.56
CA TYR A 57 5.60 -1.50 23.88
C TYR A 57 5.02 -0.94 22.57
N ALA A 58 4.37 -1.79 21.76
CA ALA A 58 3.70 -1.34 20.55
C ALA A 58 2.57 -0.33 20.84
N LYS A 59 1.84 -0.50 21.95
CA LYS A 59 0.79 0.43 22.41
C LYS A 59 1.36 1.77 22.86
N GLU A 60 2.49 1.79 23.55
CA GLU A 60 3.21 3.03 23.88
C GLU A 60 3.56 3.83 22.61
N LEU A 61 3.93 3.11 21.54
CA LEU A 61 4.17 3.69 20.23
C LEU A 61 2.89 3.98 19.42
N SER A 62 1.69 3.72 19.96
CA SER A 62 0.38 3.92 19.32
C SER A 62 0.14 3.06 18.07
N TYR A 63 0.63 1.82 18.06
CA TYR A 63 0.28 0.85 17.03
C TYR A 63 -1.09 0.20 17.27
N GLU A 64 -1.81 -0.04 16.18
CA GLU A 64 -2.94 -0.98 16.12
C GLU A 64 -2.43 -2.39 15.82
N ILE A 65 -2.79 -3.40 16.61
CA ILE A 65 -2.22 -4.75 16.57
C ILE A 65 -3.28 -5.76 16.15
N ILE A 66 -3.09 -6.39 14.99
CA ILE A 66 -3.94 -7.48 14.50
C ILE A 66 -3.13 -8.78 14.53
N LEU A 67 -3.62 -9.76 15.28
CA LEU A 67 -2.99 -11.07 15.40
C LEU A 67 -3.56 -12.04 14.37
N ASP A 68 -2.72 -12.61 13.53
CA ASP A 68 -3.09 -13.70 12.64
C ASP A 68 -3.01 -15.03 13.37
N VAL A 69 -4.15 -15.70 13.47
CA VAL A 69 -4.32 -16.88 14.30
C VAL A 69 -4.79 -18.04 13.45
N ASN A 70 -4.06 -19.14 13.52
CA ASN A 70 -4.51 -20.40 12.92
C ASN A 70 -5.63 -21.02 13.76
N PRO A 71 -6.71 -21.56 13.17
CA PRO A 71 -7.73 -22.31 13.91
C PRO A 71 -7.21 -23.40 14.86
N SER A 72 -6.06 -24.04 14.57
CA SER A 72 -5.46 -25.03 15.49
C SER A 72 -5.01 -24.40 16.81
N VAL A 73 -4.54 -23.16 16.78
CA VAL A 73 -4.02 -22.40 17.93
C VAL A 73 -5.14 -22.06 18.93
N PHE A 74 -6.38 -21.90 18.46
CA PHE A 74 -7.54 -21.72 19.35
C PHE A 74 -7.64 -22.88 20.34
N LYS A 75 -7.49 -24.12 19.86
CA LYS A 75 -7.56 -25.30 20.73
C LYS A 75 -6.38 -25.38 21.72
N GLU A 76 -5.18 -25.05 21.26
CA GLU A 76 -3.95 -25.11 22.07
C GLU A 76 -3.93 -24.06 23.19
N LEU A 77 -4.48 -22.87 22.93
CA LEU A 77 -4.59 -21.78 23.89
C LEU A 77 -5.87 -21.85 24.75
N GLY A 78 -6.75 -22.82 24.49
CA GLY A 78 -8.04 -22.92 25.17
C GLY A 78 -9.00 -21.77 24.85
N VAL A 79 -8.86 -21.18 23.66
CA VAL A 79 -9.65 -20.05 23.16
C VAL A 79 -10.77 -20.56 22.26
N SER A 80 -11.92 -19.89 22.29
CA SER A 80 -13.07 -20.18 21.42
C SER A 80 -13.41 -18.94 20.59
N TYR A 81 -14.03 -19.11 19.44
CA TYR A 81 -14.60 -17.98 18.69
C TYR A 81 -15.70 -17.25 19.49
N THR A 82 -16.27 -17.88 20.52
CA THR A 82 -17.23 -17.25 21.44
C THR A 82 -16.56 -16.53 22.62
N ASP A 83 -15.26 -16.73 22.85
CA ASP A 83 -14.52 -16.11 23.94
C ASP A 83 -13.12 -15.68 23.47
N LEU A 84 -13.02 -14.40 23.13
CA LEU A 84 -11.79 -13.78 22.65
C LEU A 84 -10.96 -13.13 23.77
N LYS A 85 -11.24 -13.45 25.05
CA LYS A 85 -10.58 -12.82 26.21
C LYS A 85 -9.07 -12.92 26.16
N PHE A 86 -8.52 -14.03 25.67
CA PHE A 86 -7.08 -14.22 25.55
C PHE A 86 -6.42 -13.08 24.76
N PHE A 87 -6.99 -12.73 23.60
CA PHE A 87 -6.45 -11.67 22.72
C PHE A 87 -6.60 -10.28 23.35
N HIS A 88 -7.69 -10.05 24.06
CA HIS A 88 -7.88 -8.83 24.86
C HIS A 88 -6.84 -8.71 25.98
N ASP A 89 -6.58 -9.79 26.70
CA ASP A 89 -5.65 -9.80 27.84
C ASP A 89 -4.19 -9.58 27.43
N ILE A 90 -3.84 -9.87 26.17
CA ILE A 90 -2.52 -9.54 25.60
C ILE A 90 -2.55 -8.20 24.86
N HIS A 91 -3.62 -7.41 25.00
CA HIS A 91 -3.76 -6.07 24.42
C HIS A 91 -3.74 -6.01 22.88
N ALA A 92 -4.20 -7.07 22.20
CA ALA A 92 -4.47 -6.98 20.76
C ALA A 92 -5.66 -6.05 20.47
N ASP A 93 -5.70 -5.45 19.28
CA ASP A 93 -6.86 -4.69 18.79
C ASP A 93 -7.80 -5.54 17.94
N GLY A 94 -7.31 -6.67 17.45
CA GLY A 94 -8.11 -7.58 16.64
C GLY A 94 -7.40 -8.87 16.32
N ILE A 95 -8.17 -9.77 15.72
CA ILE A 95 -7.72 -11.07 15.24
C ILE A 95 -8.01 -11.20 13.76
N ARG A 96 -7.09 -11.84 13.05
CA ARG A 96 -7.26 -12.27 11.67
C ARG A 96 -7.46 -13.77 11.63
N MET A 97 -8.44 -14.18 10.84
CA MET A 97 -8.80 -15.58 10.65
C MET A 97 -8.31 -16.04 9.28
N ASP A 98 -7.25 -16.84 9.27
CA ASP A 98 -6.65 -17.35 8.04
C ASP A 98 -7.53 -18.41 7.34
N GLY A 99 -8.51 -18.98 8.06
CA GLY A 99 -9.55 -19.87 7.54
C GLY A 99 -10.96 -19.28 7.68
N GLY A 100 -11.84 -19.61 6.73
CA GLY A 100 -13.27 -19.23 6.80
C GLY A 100 -14.07 -20.18 7.70
N PHE A 101 -15.13 -19.65 8.32
CA PHE A 101 -16.15 -20.42 9.03
C PHE A 101 -17.44 -20.45 8.19
N THR A 102 -18.62 -20.48 8.83
CA THR A 102 -19.91 -20.59 8.13
C THR A 102 -20.48 -19.23 7.71
N GLY A 103 -19.81 -18.13 8.05
CA GLY A 103 -20.29 -16.77 7.93
C GLY A 103 -20.99 -16.27 9.20
N PHE A 104 -21.65 -17.17 9.94
CA PHE A 104 -22.34 -16.84 11.19
C PHE A 104 -21.36 -16.59 12.33
N GLU A 105 -20.32 -17.41 12.48
CA GLU A 105 -19.33 -17.24 13.53
C GLU A 105 -18.58 -15.92 13.38
N GLU A 106 -18.15 -15.57 12.16
CA GLU A 106 -17.50 -14.29 11.88
C GLU A 106 -18.40 -13.12 12.24
N ALA A 107 -19.68 -13.18 11.85
CA ALA A 107 -20.64 -12.14 12.18
C ALA A 107 -20.84 -12.01 13.70
N LEU A 108 -20.97 -13.13 14.42
CA LEU A 108 -21.13 -13.12 15.87
C LEU A 108 -19.89 -12.55 16.58
N MET A 109 -18.68 -12.91 16.13
CA MET A 109 -17.43 -12.42 16.70
C MET A 109 -17.31 -10.90 16.65
N THR A 110 -17.92 -10.23 15.67
CA THR A 110 -17.91 -8.75 15.60
C THR A 110 -18.65 -8.06 16.76
N TYR A 111 -19.42 -8.80 17.55
CA TYR A 111 -20.11 -8.32 18.75
C TYR A 111 -19.42 -8.74 20.06
N ASN A 112 -18.17 -9.21 20.00
CA ASN A 112 -17.41 -9.57 21.20
C ASN A 112 -17.35 -8.39 22.20
N PRO A 113 -17.43 -8.67 23.52
CA PRO A 113 -17.53 -7.63 24.55
C PRO A 113 -16.23 -6.83 24.76
N TYR A 114 -15.13 -7.25 24.14
CA TYR A 114 -13.80 -6.65 24.28
C TYR A 114 -13.53 -5.56 23.23
N GLY A 115 -14.41 -5.42 22.24
CA GLY A 115 -14.25 -4.45 21.16
C GLY A 115 -13.15 -4.81 20.16
N LEU A 116 -12.74 -6.08 20.11
CA LEU A 116 -11.73 -6.58 19.17
C LEU A 116 -12.26 -6.56 17.74
N LYS A 117 -11.42 -6.13 16.80
CA LYS A 117 -11.69 -6.27 15.37
C LYS A 117 -11.59 -7.72 14.93
N VAL A 118 -12.45 -8.08 14.00
CA VAL A 118 -12.43 -9.35 13.27
C VAL A 118 -11.95 -9.04 11.86
N GLU A 119 -10.78 -9.56 11.52
CA GLU A 119 -10.21 -9.44 10.19
C GLU A 119 -10.38 -10.75 9.41
N ILE A 120 -10.97 -10.66 8.22
CA ILE A 120 -11.20 -11.81 7.36
C ILE A 120 -10.31 -11.77 6.12
N ASN A 121 -10.05 -12.95 5.57
CA ASN A 121 -9.33 -13.08 4.31
C ASN A 121 -10.17 -12.51 3.14
N MET A 122 -9.56 -11.64 2.33
CA MET A 122 -10.17 -11.07 1.11
C MET A 122 -9.48 -11.46 -0.19
N SER A 123 -8.55 -12.42 -0.15
CA SER A 123 -7.91 -12.97 -1.35
C SER A 123 -8.79 -13.96 -2.12
N SER A 124 -9.98 -14.30 -1.61
CA SER A 124 -10.94 -15.16 -2.30
C SER A 124 -12.17 -14.37 -2.76
N ARG A 125 -12.64 -14.63 -3.98
CA ARG A 125 -13.86 -14.02 -4.54
C ARG A 125 -15.12 -14.86 -4.30
N THR A 126 -15.07 -15.83 -3.39
CA THR A 126 -16.24 -16.62 -2.98
C THR A 126 -17.34 -15.75 -2.38
N HIS A 127 -18.53 -16.31 -2.22
CA HIS A 127 -19.67 -15.66 -1.57
C HIS A 127 -19.55 -15.54 -0.04
N THR A 128 -18.41 -15.92 0.55
CA THR A 128 -18.19 -15.90 2.01
C THR A 128 -18.52 -14.55 2.63
N ILE A 129 -18.03 -13.44 2.07
CA ILE A 129 -18.35 -12.11 2.58
C ILE A 129 -19.84 -11.76 2.46
N ASP A 130 -20.51 -12.24 1.41
CA ASP A 130 -21.95 -11.99 1.22
C ASP A 130 -22.73 -12.73 2.32
N THR A 131 -22.39 -14.00 2.58
CA THR A 131 -22.95 -14.79 3.69
C THR A 131 -22.71 -14.15 5.05
N ILE A 132 -21.49 -13.66 5.33
CA ILE A 132 -21.20 -12.93 6.58
C ILE A 132 -22.15 -11.74 6.71
N MET A 133 -22.33 -10.96 5.65
CA MET A 133 -23.18 -9.76 5.64
C MET A 133 -24.67 -10.06 5.82
N ASP A 134 -25.15 -11.21 5.33
CA ASP A 134 -26.53 -11.67 5.54
C ASP A 134 -26.83 -11.92 7.03
N TYR A 135 -25.83 -12.37 7.80
CA TYR A 135 -25.91 -12.52 9.26
C TYR A 135 -25.75 -11.21 10.06
N LYS A 136 -25.72 -10.05 9.39
CA LYS A 136 -25.73 -8.71 10.01
C LYS A 136 -24.58 -8.48 11.03
N PRO A 137 -23.31 -8.57 10.59
CA PRO A 137 -22.17 -8.31 11.45
C PRO A 137 -22.16 -6.84 11.87
N ASN A 138 -21.53 -6.54 12.99
CA ASN A 138 -21.10 -5.18 13.28
C ASN A 138 -19.95 -4.80 12.32
N ARG A 139 -20.30 -4.15 11.21
CA ARG A 139 -19.36 -3.74 10.15
C ARG A 139 -18.22 -2.84 10.64
N TYR A 140 -18.38 -2.13 11.76
CA TYR A 140 -17.30 -1.30 12.34
C TYR A 140 -16.21 -2.10 13.06
N GLN A 141 -16.54 -3.36 13.40
CA GLN A 141 -15.61 -4.34 13.97
C GLN A 141 -15.18 -5.39 12.95
N LEU A 142 -15.57 -5.25 11.68
CA LEU A 142 -15.14 -6.14 10.60
C LEU A 142 -14.15 -5.40 9.67
N CYS A 143 -13.00 -5.99 9.43
CA CYS A 143 -12.06 -5.54 8.41
C CYS A 143 -11.59 -6.73 7.56
N ALA A 144 -10.86 -6.46 6.49
CA ALA A 144 -10.43 -7.50 5.57
C ALA A 144 -8.99 -7.30 5.13
N CYS A 145 -8.24 -8.38 5.01
CA CYS A 145 -6.83 -8.34 4.64
C CYS A 145 -6.51 -9.45 3.65
N HIS A 146 -5.84 -9.09 2.55
CA HIS A 146 -5.34 -10.06 1.59
C HIS A 146 -4.29 -10.97 2.22
N ASN A 147 -4.11 -12.17 1.67
CA ASN A 147 -2.92 -12.97 1.94
C ASN A 147 -1.66 -12.33 1.34
N PHE A 148 -0.51 -12.73 1.88
CA PHE A 148 0.76 -12.71 1.16
C PHE A 148 1.11 -14.13 0.70
N TYR A 149 1.98 -14.24 -0.29
CA TYR A 149 2.25 -15.49 -1.00
C TYR A 149 3.74 -15.83 -1.00
N PRO A 150 4.20 -16.73 -0.11
CA PRO A 150 5.62 -17.01 0.06
C PRO A 150 6.28 -17.80 -1.08
N HIS A 151 5.48 -18.56 -1.84
CA HIS A 151 5.95 -19.35 -2.97
C HIS A 151 5.99 -18.47 -4.22
N ASP A 152 7.09 -18.49 -4.98
CA ASP A 152 7.21 -17.77 -6.24
C ASP A 152 6.06 -18.08 -7.21
N HIS A 153 5.58 -17.11 -7.98
CA HIS A 153 4.49 -17.28 -8.95
C HIS A 153 3.11 -17.65 -8.37
N SER A 154 2.90 -17.52 -7.06
CA SER A 154 1.61 -17.84 -6.41
C SER A 154 0.81 -16.63 -5.93
N GLY A 155 1.36 -15.42 -6.10
CA GLY A 155 0.69 -14.15 -5.78
C GLY A 155 -0.53 -13.90 -6.66
N LEU A 156 -1.36 -12.94 -6.25
CA LEU A 156 -2.54 -12.57 -7.01
C LEU A 156 -2.16 -11.83 -8.31
N GLU A 157 -2.92 -12.12 -9.37
CA GLU A 157 -2.94 -11.34 -10.59
C GLU A 157 -3.73 -10.02 -10.36
N LEU A 158 -3.36 -8.97 -11.11
CA LEU A 158 -3.84 -7.61 -10.85
C LEU A 158 -5.37 -7.46 -11.00
N ASP A 159 -5.96 -7.96 -12.09
CA ASP A 159 -7.41 -7.85 -12.30
C ASP A 159 -8.18 -8.60 -11.21
N TYR A 160 -7.71 -9.80 -10.84
CA TYR A 160 -8.29 -10.56 -9.76
C TYR A 160 -8.20 -9.83 -8.41
N PHE A 161 -7.04 -9.25 -8.08
CA PHE A 161 -6.86 -8.42 -6.88
C PHE A 161 -7.83 -7.25 -6.86
N LEU A 162 -7.88 -6.42 -7.91
CA LEU A 162 -8.75 -5.24 -7.99
C LEU A 162 -10.23 -5.61 -7.78
N LYS A 163 -10.71 -6.64 -8.49
CA LYS A 163 -12.09 -7.10 -8.37
C LYS A 163 -12.41 -7.71 -6.99
N SER A 164 -11.42 -8.33 -6.34
CA SER A 164 -11.55 -8.84 -4.98
C SER A 164 -11.68 -7.67 -4.00
N SER A 165 -10.77 -6.69 -4.08
CA SER A 165 -10.79 -5.54 -3.18
C SER A 165 -12.07 -4.69 -3.33
N GLU A 166 -12.54 -4.50 -4.56
CA GLU A 166 -13.82 -3.82 -4.84
C GLU A 166 -15.01 -4.50 -4.15
N LYS A 167 -15.04 -5.84 -4.09
CA LYS A 167 -16.13 -6.58 -3.44
C LYS A 167 -16.27 -6.20 -1.97
N PHE A 168 -15.16 -6.17 -1.24
CA PHE A 168 -15.16 -5.84 0.19
C PHE A 168 -15.40 -4.33 0.41
N ARG A 169 -14.88 -3.47 -0.47
CA ARG A 169 -15.14 -2.03 -0.45
C ARG A 169 -16.61 -1.68 -0.69
N LYS A 170 -17.36 -2.45 -1.50
CA LYS A 170 -18.82 -2.27 -1.67
C LYS A 170 -19.58 -2.43 -0.34
N TYR A 171 -19.07 -3.25 0.57
CA TYR A 171 -19.59 -3.36 1.94
C TYR A 171 -18.97 -2.34 2.90
N GLY A 172 -18.25 -1.32 2.42
CA GLY A 172 -17.63 -0.27 3.22
C GLY A 172 -16.62 -0.78 4.25
N LEU A 173 -15.99 -1.93 4.00
CA LEU A 173 -15.01 -2.51 4.90
C LEU A 173 -13.64 -1.84 4.72
N ARG A 174 -12.91 -1.72 5.83
CA ARG A 174 -11.50 -1.35 5.82
C ARG A 174 -10.67 -2.51 5.27
N THR A 175 -9.87 -2.24 4.24
CA THR A 175 -9.12 -3.26 3.49
C THR A 175 -7.62 -3.16 3.72
N ALA A 176 -6.91 -4.28 3.64
CA ALA A 176 -5.47 -4.34 3.79
C ALA A 176 -4.81 -5.27 2.75
N ALA A 177 -3.57 -4.96 2.38
CA ALA A 177 -2.75 -5.77 1.49
C ALA A 177 -1.27 -5.71 1.88
N PHE A 178 -0.50 -6.67 1.39
CA PHE A 178 0.90 -6.84 1.73
C PHE A 178 1.85 -6.44 0.60
N ILE A 179 2.91 -5.73 0.98
CA ILE A 179 4.12 -5.48 0.18
C ILE A 179 5.31 -6.19 0.82
N GLY A 180 6.34 -6.47 0.04
CA GLY A 180 7.52 -7.23 0.48
C GLY A 180 8.81 -6.43 0.42
N SER A 181 9.69 -6.67 1.40
CA SER A 181 11.10 -6.29 1.34
C SER A 181 11.88 -7.27 0.45
N LEU A 182 12.87 -6.75 -0.27
CA LEU A 182 13.84 -7.50 -1.07
C LEU A 182 15.17 -7.76 -0.31
N GLU A 183 15.27 -7.35 0.96
CA GLU A 183 16.44 -7.61 1.79
C GLU A 183 16.67 -9.12 1.91
N LYS A 184 17.88 -9.58 1.60
CA LYS A 184 18.18 -11.02 1.52
C LYS A 184 18.01 -11.73 2.85
N GLY A 185 18.23 -11.02 3.95
CA GLY A 185 18.04 -11.53 5.31
C GLY A 185 16.61 -11.42 5.83
N ALA A 186 15.67 -10.83 5.07
CA ALA A 186 14.31 -10.67 5.54
C ALA A 186 13.55 -12.02 5.52
N PHE A 187 12.83 -12.29 6.60
CA PHE A 187 12.13 -13.52 6.87
C PHE A 187 10.63 -13.32 7.09
N GLY A 188 9.89 -14.40 6.86
CA GLY A 188 8.47 -14.52 7.11
C GLY A 188 8.14 -15.55 8.18
N PRO A 189 6.87 -15.98 8.25
CA PRO A 189 6.45 -17.02 9.19
C PRO A 189 6.98 -18.41 8.80
N TRP A 190 7.12 -18.69 7.50
CA TRP A 190 7.52 -20.00 6.99
C TRP A 190 8.99 -20.03 6.52
N PRO A 191 9.61 -21.21 6.33
CA PRO A 191 10.96 -21.32 5.76
C PRO A 191 11.04 -20.86 4.30
N THR A 192 9.98 -21.09 3.51
CA THR A 192 9.89 -20.59 2.13
C THR A 192 9.59 -19.10 2.15
N THR A 193 10.47 -18.31 1.54
CA THR A 193 10.37 -16.84 1.50
C THR A 193 10.90 -16.31 0.17
N ASP A 194 10.22 -16.60 -0.94
CA ASP A 194 10.59 -16.11 -2.27
C ASP A 194 10.05 -14.67 -2.50
N GLY A 195 10.09 -13.84 -1.46
CA GLY A 195 9.36 -12.57 -1.36
C GLY A 195 7.94 -12.75 -0.82
N LEU A 196 7.52 -11.85 0.08
CA LEU A 196 6.19 -11.87 0.69
C LEU A 196 5.38 -10.65 0.23
N CYS A 197 4.50 -10.85 -0.74
CA CYS A 197 3.62 -9.79 -1.23
C CYS A 197 2.25 -10.37 -1.59
N THR A 198 1.25 -9.51 -1.73
CA THR A 198 -0.09 -9.90 -2.18
C THR A 198 -0.14 -10.07 -3.71
N LEU A 199 0.42 -9.12 -4.45
CA LEU A 199 0.39 -9.09 -5.92
C LEU A 199 1.65 -9.74 -6.49
N GLU A 200 1.52 -10.66 -7.43
CA GLU A 200 2.68 -11.36 -7.99
C GLU A 200 3.65 -10.40 -8.70
N MET A 201 3.11 -9.42 -9.43
CA MET A 201 3.94 -8.41 -10.11
C MET A 201 4.83 -7.59 -9.15
N HIS A 202 4.54 -7.58 -7.84
CA HIS A 202 5.31 -6.84 -6.83
C HIS A 202 6.53 -7.58 -6.31
N ARG A 203 6.62 -8.91 -6.50
CA ARG A 203 7.59 -9.79 -5.84
C ARG A 203 9.05 -9.37 -5.94
N HIS A 204 9.42 -8.74 -7.07
CA HIS A 204 10.79 -8.29 -7.34
C HIS A 204 10.89 -6.77 -7.55
N MET A 205 9.83 -6.02 -7.21
CA MET A 205 9.82 -4.58 -7.31
C MET A 205 10.38 -3.93 -6.04
N PRO A 206 11.08 -2.80 -6.13
CA PRO A 206 11.41 -1.97 -4.97
C PRO A 206 10.18 -1.67 -4.12
N ILE A 207 10.35 -1.70 -2.78
CA ILE A 207 9.22 -1.62 -1.84
C ILE A 207 8.43 -0.30 -1.94
N ASP A 208 9.09 0.79 -2.28
CA ASP A 208 8.47 2.10 -2.53
C ASP A 208 7.54 2.06 -3.74
N ILE A 209 7.93 1.34 -4.80
CA ILE A 209 7.11 1.16 -6.00
C ILE A 209 5.89 0.28 -5.71
N GLN A 210 6.07 -0.79 -4.92
CA GLN A 210 4.95 -1.62 -4.47
C GLN A 210 3.93 -0.76 -3.69
N LEU A 211 4.42 0.03 -2.73
CA LEU A 211 3.59 0.94 -1.94
C LEU A 211 2.85 1.96 -2.82
N LYS A 212 3.55 2.64 -3.73
CA LYS A 212 2.96 3.60 -4.67
C LYS A 212 1.88 2.98 -5.54
N HIS A 213 2.10 1.76 -6.03
CA HIS A 213 1.10 1.06 -6.84
C HIS A 213 -0.17 0.78 -6.03
N ILE A 214 -0.04 0.26 -4.80
CA ILE A 214 -1.21 0.00 -3.94
C ILE A 214 -1.97 1.31 -3.65
N VAL A 215 -1.27 2.42 -3.35
CA VAL A 215 -1.88 3.75 -3.20
C VAL A 215 -2.65 4.16 -4.45
N ALA A 216 -2.09 3.93 -5.64
CA ALA A 216 -2.71 4.28 -6.91
C ALA A 216 -3.98 3.47 -7.23
N THR A 217 -4.15 2.27 -6.68
CA THR A 217 -5.40 1.50 -6.91
C THR A 217 -6.63 2.15 -6.31
N ASP A 218 -6.46 2.91 -5.22
CA ASP A 218 -7.50 3.50 -4.38
C ASP A 218 -8.45 2.47 -3.72
N LEU A 219 -8.01 1.22 -3.55
CA LEU A 219 -8.84 0.12 -3.01
C LEU A 219 -8.38 -0.44 -1.66
N ILE A 220 -7.17 -0.09 -1.22
CA ILE A 220 -6.57 -0.57 0.02
C ILE A 220 -6.39 0.58 1.02
N ASP A 221 -6.83 0.36 2.25
CA ASP A 221 -6.70 1.31 3.36
C ASP A 221 -5.39 1.09 4.15
N ASP A 222 -5.00 -0.15 4.43
CA ASP A 222 -3.76 -0.47 5.15
C ASP A 222 -2.78 -1.25 4.28
N ILE A 223 -1.53 -0.79 4.21
CA ILE A 223 -0.49 -1.39 3.38
C ILE A 223 0.60 -1.88 4.32
N ILE A 224 0.81 -3.19 4.37
CA ILE A 224 1.59 -3.85 5.42
C ILE A 224 2.85 -4.47 4.81
N ILE A 225 4.01 -4.19 5.40
CA ILE A 225 5.26 -4.87 5.01
C ILE A 225 5.25 -6.28 5.59
N ALA A 226 5.24 -7.29 4.74
CA ALA A 226 5.02 -8.67 5.16
C ALA A 226 6.24 -9.30 5.84
N ASN A 227 7.45 -9.13 5.31
CA ASN A 227 8.67 -9.74 5.85
C ASN A 227 9.48 -8.79 6.73
N CYS A 228 10.24 -9.36 7.66
CA CYS A 228 11.06 -8.65 8.64
C CYS A 228 12.52 -9.02 8.48
N PHE A 229 13.50 -8.14 8.53
CA PHE A 229 13.38 -6.68 8.59
C PHE A 229 13.77 -6.10 7.23
N PRO A 230 13.05 -5.06 6.74
CA PRO A 230 13.52 -4.28 5.61
C PRO A 230 14.90 -3.67 5.87
N SER A 231 15.66 -3.45 4.80
CA SER A 231 16.97 -2.79 4.88
C SER A 231 16.83 -1.30 5.25
N GLN A 232 17.93 -0.64 5.60
CA GLN A 232 17.90 0.81 5.86
C GLN A 232 17.52 1.61 4.61
N GLU A 233 17.99 1.17 3.45
CA GLU A 233 17.69 1.81 2.16
C GLU A 233 16.19 1.71 1.83
N GLU A 234 15.58 0.54 2.09
CA GLU A 234 14.15 0.33 1.92
C GLU A 234 13.32 1.19 2.87
N LYS A 235 13.74 1.31 4.13
CA LYS A 235 13.10 2.19 5.11
C LYS A 235 13.13 3.65 4.68
N GLU A 236 14.27 4.13 4.17
CA GLU A 236 14.40 5.51 3.67
C GLU A 236 13.55 5.72 2.40
N ALA A 237 13.50 4.74 1.51
CA ALA A 237 12.64 4.80 0.32
C ALA A 237 11.16 4.96 0.70
N LEU A 238 10.71 4.31 1.77
CA LEU A 238 9.33 4.42 2.27
C LEU A 238 9.00 5.78 2.91
N ARG A 239 9.96 6.42 3.61
CA ARG A 239 9.75 7.74 4.26
C ARG A 239 9.26 8.81 3.30
N ASN A 240 9.62 8.68 2.03
CA ASN A 240 9.37 9.68 1.00
C ASN A 240 8.09 9.41 0.18
N VAL A 241 7.30 8.39 0.55
CA VAL A 241 6.07 8.02 -0.17
C VAL A 241 4.83 8.59 0.53
N HIS A 242 4.06 9.39 -0.21
CA HIS A 242 2.76 9.88 0.25
C HIS A 242 1.67 8.80 0.10
N LEU A 243 0.90 8.56 1.16
CA LEU A 243 -0.17 7.54 1.15
C LEU A 243 -1.55 8.09 0.73
N ASP A 244 -1.70 9.41 0.65
CA ASP A 244 -2.94 10.12 0.34
C ASP A 244 -3.06 10.52 -1.14
N VAL A 245 -1.97 10.47 -1.89
CA VAL A 245 -1.91 10.85 -3.30
C VAL A 245 -0.93 9.98 -4.08
N VAL A 246 -1.22 9.72 -5.35
CA VAL A 246 -0.25 9.05 -6.24
C VAL A 246 0.98 9.93 -6.36
N ASN A 247 2.17 9.34 -6.22
CA ASN A 247 3.41 10.07 -6.24
C ASN A 247 4.43 9.36 -7.12
N PHE A 248 5.01 10.10 -8.05
CA PHE A 248 6.01 9.61 -9.00
C PHE A 248 7.37 10.19 -8.67
N LYS A 249 8.42 9.35 -8.70
CA LYS A 249 9.80 9.84 -8.71
C LYS A 249 10.18 10.31 -10.11
N VAL A 250 10.87 11.43 -10.20
CA VAL A 250 11.25 12.05 -11.47
C VAL A 250 12.69 12.54 -11.47
N THR A 251 13.32 12.45 -12.64
CA THR A 251 14.54 13.18 -12.95
C THR A 251 14.18 14.38 -13.81
N LEU A 252 14.63 15.58 -13.43
CA LEU A 252 14.37 16.79 -14.21
C LEU A 252 15.46 17.03 -15.25
N GLU A 253 15.09 17.66 -16.36
CA GLU A 253 16.04 18.12 -17.36
C GLU A 253 16.99 19.19 -16.78
N PRO A 254 18.29 19.16 -17.14
CA PRO A 254 19.23 20.19 -16.72
C PRO A 254 18.76 21.59 -17.15
N ASN A 255 18.94 22.57 -16.26
CA ASN A 255 18.59 23.97 -16.52
C ASN A 255 17.11 24.24 -16.82
N ILE A 256 16.19 23.36 -16.38
CA ILE A 256 14.76 23.63 -16.38
C ILE A 256 14.48 25.01 -15.76
N PRO A 257 13.68 25.88 -16.42
CA PRO A 257 13.39 27.19 -15.83
C PRO A 257 12.53 27.07 -14.56
N GLU A 258 12.65 28.08 -13.69
CA GLU A 258 12.09 28.01 -12.33
C GLU A 258 10.56 27.87 -12.32
N THR A 259 9.85 28.43 -13.32
CA THR A 259 8.40 28.30 -13.41
C THR A 259 7.99 26.86 -13.72
N GLU A 260 8.61 26.23 -14.70
CA GLU A 260 8.40 24.84 -15.10
C GLU A 260 8.74 23.89 -13.96
N LYS A 261 9.85 24.15 -13.27
CA LYS A 261 10.22 23.40 -12.06
C LYS A 261 9.16 23.49 -10.97
N LYS A 262 8.59 24.68 -10.74
CA LYS A 262 7.47 24.87 -9.80
C LYS A 262 6.21 24.13 -10.26
N ILE A 263 5.89 24.19 -11.56
CA ILE A 263 4.76 23.45 -12.13
C ILE A 263 4.91 21.96 -11.84
N VAL A 264 6.08 21.38 -12.05
CA VAL A 264 6.31 19.94 -11.82
C VAL A 264 6.29 19.60 -10.32
N LEU A 265 7.02 20.32 -9.48
CA LEU A 265 7.27 19.86 -8.10
C LEU A 265 6.30 20.39 -7.04
N GLN A 266 5.56 21.48 -7.31
CA GLN A 266 4.76 22.17 -6.29
C GLN A 266 3.25 22.11 -6.54
N GLU A 267 2.82 21.84 -7.77
CA GLU A 267 1.41 21.74 -8.09
C GLU A 267 0.81 20.38 -7.72
N LEU A 268 -0.51 20.39 -7.45
CA LEU A 268 -1.29 19.16 -7.39
C LEU A 268 -1.89 18.89 -8.78
N HIS A 269 -1.36 17.86 -9.43
CA HIS A 269 -1.80 17.45 -10.75
C HIS A 269 -2.99 16.51 -10.69
N PHE A 270 -3.64 16.34 -11.84
CA PHE A 270 -4.66 15.32 -12.03
C PHE A 270 -4.64 14.80 -13.46
N SER A 271 -5.06 13.55 -13.64
CA SER A 271 -5.33 12.98 -14.96
C SER A 271 -6.66 13.53 -15.46
N ARG A 272 -6.65 14.41 -16.47
CA ARG A 272 -7.89 15.00 -17.01
C ARG A 272 -8.84 13.90 -17.54
N GLY A 273 -10.13 14.04 -17.28
CA GLY A 273 -11.07 12.92 -17.44
C GLY A 273 -11.41 12.50 -18.87
N ASP A 274 -11.15 13.34 -19.86
CA ASP A 274 -11.18 13.01 -21.30
C ASP A 274 -9.86 12.34 -21.69
N LEU A 275 -9.72 11.08 -21.28
CA LEU A 275 -8.50 10.29 -21.47
C LEU A 275 -8.13 10.16 -22.95
N ASN A 276 -6.83 10.24 -23.20
CA ASN A 276 -6.21 9.97 -24.48
C ASN A 276 -5.15 8.86 -24.29
N PRO A 277 -5.00 7.92 -25.23
CA PRO A 277 -4.07 6.80 -25.07
C PRO A 277 -2.59 7.20 -25.13
N CYS A 278 -2.25 8.40 -25.59
CA CYS A 278 -0.88 8.85 -25.79
C CYS A 278 -0.29 9.58 -24.59
N MET A 279 -1.11 10.22 -23.75
CA MET A 279 -0.61 11.08 -22.68
C MET A 279 -1.63 11.30 -21.55
N ILE A 280 -1.10 11.45 -20.33
CA ILE A 280 -1.84 12.00 -19.19
C ILE A 280 -1.73 13.52 -19.25
N ARG A 281 -2.85 14.22 -19.09
CA ARG A 281 -2.90 15.68 -19.19
C ARG A 281 -3.30 16.31 -17.86
N SER A 282 -2.49 17.25 -17.37
CA SER A 282 -2.74 18.05 -16.17
C SER A 282 -3.01 19.52 -16.55
N SER A 283 -4.23 19.79 -16.99
CA SER A 283 -4.65 21.11 -17.52
C SER A 283 -4.78 22.24 -16.48
N LYS A 284 -4.53 22.01 -15.18
CA LYS A 284 -4.60 23.05 -14.15
C LYS A 284 -3.50 24.09 -14.33
N SER A 285 -2.28 23.64 -14.62
CA SER A 285 -1.10 24.50 -14.71
C SER A 285 -1.29 25.60 -15.74
N ARG A 286 -1.79 25.32 -16.95
CA ARG A 286 -2.09 26.36 -17.95
C ARG A 286 -3.09 27.43 -17.48
N THR A 287 -3.96 27.11 -16.51
CA THR A 287 -4.91 28.08 -15.95
C THR A 287 -4.25 28.91 -14.86
N THR A 288 -3.50 28.27 -13.97
CA THR A 288 -2.75 28.94 -12.88
C THR A 288 -1.71 29.91 -13.43
N TYR A 289 -1.00 29.52 -14.48
CA TYR A 289 0.12 30.26 -15.08
C TYR A 289 -0.28 31.01 -16.35
N ARG A 290 -1.57 31.31 -16.53
CA ARG A 290 -2.05 32.03 -17.71
C ARG A 290 -1.37 33.40 -17.83
N GLY A 291 -0.86 33.70 -19.02
CA GLY A 291 -0.14 34.94 -19.32
C GLY A 291 1.37 34.88 -19.04
N HIS A 292 1.86 33.78 -18.46
CA HIS A 292 3.29 33.48 -18.48
C HIS A 292 3.73 33.09 -19.89
N GLN A 293 4.92 33.53 -20.28
CA GLN A 293 5.56 33.15 -21.54
C GLN A 293 6.40 31.90 -21.30
N PHE A 294 6.02 30.79 -21.93
CA PHE A 294 6.75 29.52 -21.90
C PHE A 294 7.63 29.42 -23.14
N ASP A 295 8.91 29.75 -22.99
CA ASP A 295 9.88 29.70 -24.09
C ASP A 295 10.31 28.27 -24.40
N ILE A 296 10.68 28.01 -25.65
CA ILE A 296 11.28 26.74 -26.04
C ILE A 296 12.73 26.70 -25.54
N PHE A 297 13.04 25.68 -24.75
CA PHE A 297 14.40 25.44 -24.23
C PHE A 297 14.87 23.99 -24.44
N ASN A 298 13.95 23.02 -24.49
CA ASN A 298 14.28 21.62 -24.73
C ASN A 298 13.15 20.90 -25.48
N ALA A 299 13.14 20.99 -26.81
CA ALA A 299 12.14 20.37 -27.66
C ALA A 299 12.78 19.34 -28.60
N PRO A 300 13.14 18.13 -28.11
CA PRO A 300 13.71 17.07 -28.95
C PRO A 300 12.70 16.62 -30.00
N GLU A 301 13.15 16.14 -31.16
CA GLU A 301 12.28 15.65 -32.25
C GLU A 301 11.42 14.45 -31.85
N LYS A 302 11.89 13.66 -30.86
CA LYS A 302 11.19 12.50 -30.31
C LYS A 302 10.88 12.76 -28.85
N ILE A 303 9.63 12.52 -28.48
CA ILE A 303 9.18 12.38 -27.11
C ILE A 303 9.10 10.89 -26.81
N HIS A 304 9.67 10.48 -25.69
CA HIS A 304 9.67 9.11 -25.23
C HIS A 304 8.63 8.89 -24.15
N ARG A 305 8.10 7.66 -24.09
CA ARG A 305 7.24 7.23 -22.99
C ARG A 305 7.90 7.52 -21.64
N GLY A 306 7.19 8.21 -20.76
CA GLY A 306 7.68 8.63 -19.43
C GLY A 306 8.12 10.09 -19.36
N ASP A 307 8.33 10.74 -20.51
CA ASP A 307 8.68 12.16 -20.55
C ASP A 307 7.57 13.02 -19.93
N ILE A 308 8.00 13.98 -19.11
CA ILE A 308 7.18 15.03 -18.54
C ILE A 308 7.30 16.22 -19.47
N LEU A 309 6.15 16.70 -19.94
CA LEU A 309 6.06 17.70 -20.99
C LEU A 309 5.40 18.96 -20.45
N ILE A 310 5.83 20.11 -20.96
CA ILE A 310 5.11 21.38 -20.82
C ILE A 310 5.01 22.04 -22.20
N ASP A 311 3.78 22.31 -22.61
CA ASP A 311 3.50 23.01 -23.88
C ASP A 311 4.03 24.45 -23.82
N SER A 312 4.78 24.86 -24.84
CA SER A 312 5.26 26.25 -24.96
C SER A 312 4.16 27.25 -25.33
N SER A 313 4.49 28.53 -25.30
CA SER A 313 3.61 29.60 -25.78
C SER A 313 3.19 29.45 -27.25
N LEU A 314 3.92 28.66 -28.07
CA LEU A 314 3.57 28.40 -29.48
C LEU A 314 2.28 27.59 -29.63
N TYR A 315 1.83 26.91 -28.57
CA TYR A 315 0.54 26.20 -28.54
C TYR A 315 -0.65 27.08 -28.16
N GLY A 316 -0.44 28.38 -27.88
CA GLY A 316 -1.51 29.32 -27.56
C GLY A 316 -2.29 28.90 -26.32
N THR A 317 -3.53 28.43 -26.48
CA THR A 317 -4.42 28.06 -25.36
C THR A 317 -3.96 26.86 -24.54
N TYR A 318 -2.98 26.08 -25.03
CA TYR A 318 -2.41 24.97 -24.26
C TYR A 318 -1.12 25.33 -23.53
N ALA A 319 -0.55 26.52 -23.76
CA ALA A 319 0.69 26.94 -23.13
C ALA A 319 0.67 26.73 -21.60
N GLY A 320 1.71 26.07 -21.08
CA GLY A 320 1.86 25.72 -19.67
C GLY A 320 1.10 24.47 -19.22
N GLU A 321 0.44 23.73 -20.11
CA GLU A 321 -0.19 22.45 -19.76
C GLU A 321 0.88 21.38 -19.51
N LEU A 322 0.88 20.80 -18.31
CA LEU A 322 1.78 19.69 -17.98
C LEU A 322 1.18 18.38 -18.49
N GLN A 323 2.01 17.51 -19.05
CA GLN A 323 1.62 16.19 -19.55
C GLN A 323 2.65 15.12 -19.15
N ILE A 324 2.25 13.85 -19.17
CA ILE A 324 3.15 12.69 -19.10
C ILE A 324 2.91 11.85 -20.35
N ALA A 325 3.95 11.58 -21.13
CA ALA A 325 3.86 10.72 -22.30
C ALA A 325 3.66 9.25 -21.91
N LEU A 326 2.67 8.59 -22.49
CA LEU A 326 2.40 7.16 -22.31
C LEU A 326 2.93 6.30 -23.47
N VAL A 327 3.25 6.93 -24.59
CA VAL A 327 3.82 6.31 -25.79
C VAL A 327 4.86 7.23 -26.41
N ASP A 328 5.75 6.68 -27.20
CA ASP A 328 6.67 7.47 -28.01
C ASP A 328 5.90 8.23 -29.10
N MET A 329 6.26 9.50 -29.34
CA MET A 329 5.63 10.36 -30.34
C MET A 329 6.59 11.39 -30.94
N ASP A 330 6.26 11.88 -32.13
CA ASP A 330 6.99 12.98 -32.76
C ASP A 330 6.66 14.30 -32.08
N ASN A 331 7.67 15.13 -31.87
CA ASN A 331 7.51 16.50 -31.41
C ASN A 331 7.76 17.45 -32.57
N ASP A 332 6.84 18.37 -32.80
CA ASP A 332 6.96 19.38 -33.85
C ASP A 332 7.77 20.62 -33.42
N GLY A 333 8.48 20.51 -32.29
CA GLY A 333 9.34 21.56 -31.74
C GLY A 333 8.61 22.55 -30.84
N ARG A 334 7.33 22.35 -30.53
CA ARG A 334 6.53 23.27 -29.69
C ARG A 334 6.37 22.82 -28.24
N THR A 335 6.81 21.60 -27.90
CA THR A 335 6.67 21.02 -26.57
C THR A 335 8.03 20.91 -25.91
N ASN A 336 8.17 21.42 -24.68
CA ASN A 336 9.38 21.20 -23.90
C ASN A 336 9.28 19.87 -23.15
N VAL A 337 10.32 19.04 -23.24
CA VAL A 337 10.57 17.95 -22.29
C VAL A 337 11.25 18.56 -21.06
N VAL A 338 10.65 18.39 -19.89
CA VAL A 338 11.09 19.01 -18.63
C VAL A 338 11.63 18.01 -17.61
N GLY A 339 11.46 16.71 -17.89
CA GLY A 339 11.96 15.62 -17.05
C GLY A 339 11.40 14.29 -17.49
N HIS A 340 11.65 13.26 -16.69
CA HIS A 340 11.24 11.89 -16.96
C HIS A 340 10.76 11.22 -15.67
N VAL A 341 9.64 10.49 -15.76
CA VAL A 341 9.16 9.62 -14.67
C VAL A 341 10.04 8.38 -14.61
N ARG A 342 10.46 7.98 -13.39
CA ARG A 342 11.25 6.76 -13.17
C ARG A 342 10.63 5.57 -13.91
N ASP A 343 11.41 4.90 -14.77
CA ASP A 343 10.92 3.85 -15.68
C ASP A 343 10.08 2.77 -14.99
N LYS A 344 10.50 2.37 -13.79
CA LYS A 344 9.83 1.34 -13.00
C LYS A 344 8.45 1.77 -12.47
N GLU A 345 8.08 3.04 -12.58
CA GLU A 345 6.81 3.60 -12.14
C GLU A 345 5.84 3.88 -13.31
N LEU A 346 6.27 3.68 -14.56
CA LEU A 346 5.44 3.97 -15.75
C LEU A 346 4.16 3.14 -15.81
N PHE A 347 4.18 1.91 -15.31
CA PHE A 347 2.97 1.07 -15.25
C PHE A 347 1.91 1.64 -14.30
N ILE A 348 2.31 2.43 -13.31
CA ILE A 348 1.37 3.12 -12.41
C ILE A 348 0.71 4.28 -13.17
N ALA A 349 1.46 4.96 -14.05
CA ALA A 349 0.92 6.00 -14.91
C ALA A 349 -0.13 5.42 -15.89
N ASP A 350 0.12 4.25 -16.48
CA ASP A 350 -0.85 3.55 -17.34
C ASP A 350 -2.19 3.28 -16.62
N GLY A 351 -2.13 3.00 -15.31
CA GLY A 351 -3.28 2.66 -14.48
C GLY A 351 -4.04 3.86 -13.90
N LEU A 352 -3.61 5.10 -14.15
CA LEU A 352 -4.25 6.27 -13.56
C LEU A 352 -5.69 6.46 -14.06
N LYS A 353 -6.61 6.58 -13.10
CA LYS A 353 -8.04 6.78 -13.38
C LYS A 353 -8.32 8.24 -13.78
N PRO A 354 -9.41 8.50 -14.54
CA PRO A 354 -9.93 9.84 -14.76
C PRO A 354 -10.05 10.63 -13.45
N TRP A 355 -9.56 11.86 -13.45
CA TRP A 355 -9.54 12.79 -12.33
C TRP A 355 -8.71 12.37 -11.11
N GLN A 356 -7.94 11.29 -11.20
CA GLN A 356 -7.05 10.88 -10.13
C GLN A 356 -5.91 11.89 -9.96
N LYS A 357 -5.57 12.20 -8.71
CA LYS A 357 -4.59 13.22 -8.36
C LYS A 357 -3.22 12.58 -8.23
N PHE A 358 -2.19 13.31 -8.67
CA PHE A 358 -0.82 12.88 -8.53
C PHE A 358 0.13 14.05 -8.26
N ARG A 359 1.33 13.71 -7.76
CA ARG A 359 2.45 14.63 -7.51
C ARG A 359 3.76 14.01 -7.99
N PHE A 360 4.77 14.85 -8.11
CA PHE A 360 6.13 14.44 -8.42
C PHE A 360 7.07 14.73 -7.25
N THR A 361 8.04 13.85 -7.03
CA THR A 361 9.18 14.06 -6.13
C THR A 361 10.47 13.75 -6.88
N LEU A 362 11.57 14.39 -6.50
CA LEU A 362 12.87 14.11 -7.10
C LEU A 362 13.35 12.71 -6.73
N GLU A 363 14.06 12.06 -7.65
CA GLU A 363 14.65 10.73 -7.40
C GLU A 363 15.73 10.73 -6.32
#